data_AF-A0A6A0AZK0-F1
#
_entry.id   AF-A0A6A0AZK0-F1
#
_cell.length_a   1.000
_cell.length_b   1.000
_cell.length_c   1.000
_cell.angle_alpha   90.00
_cell.angle_beta   90.00
_cell.angle_gamma   90.00
#
_symmetry.space_group_name_H-M   'P 1'
#
loop_
_entity.id
_entity.type
_entity.pdbx_description
1 polymer ?
#
loop_
_entity_poly.entity_id
_entity_poly.type
_entity_poly.pdbx_seq_one_letter_code
_entity_poly.pdbx_strand_id
1 'polypeptide(L)'
;MSYLRTFLPWIVFAAIPSQHWQWASLAALAVAVVIIRSQRRAGSGFDALIIELGSAFFFAALAFTAFSDPQSGLHEYSAALASGTLAVISGASLAIGKPFTLGIARRTTPREVWTRRAFLHTNVVITAVWTAAFALTAAVLALEAYAGNAHSAAATIVQLAGFAVPMLFTVRYVAHVRGKATAS
;
A
#
# COMPACT_ATOMS: atom_id res chain seq x y z
N MET A 1 6.60 -14.13 4.45
CA MET A 1 5.94 -13.28 5.46
C MET A 1 5.73 -11.88 4.91
N SER A 2 4.52 -11.36 4.92
CA SER A 2 3.53 -11.42 3.83
C SER A 2 3.20 -9.95 3.50
N TYR A 3 2.71 -9.63 2.30
CA TYR A 3 2.22 -8.29 1.91
C TYR A 3 1.37 -7.62 3.02
N LEU A 4 0.66 -8.45 3.79
CA LEU A 4 -0.07 -8.09 5.00
C LEU A 4 0.70 -7.19 5.98
N ARG A 5 2.00 -7.42 6.21
CA ARG A 5 2.78 -6.62 7.16
C ARG A 5 3.04 -5.22 6.63
N THR A 6 3.39 -5.10 5.35
CA THR A 6 3.62 -3.81 4.68
C THR A 6 2.33 -3.00 4.60
N PHE A 7 1.19 -3.66 4.39
CA PHE A 7 -0.11 -3.01 4.34
C PHE A 7 -0.80 -2.87 5.70
N LEU A 8 -0.20 -3.35 6.79
CA LEU A 8 -0.84 -3.38 8.11
C LEU A 8 -1.28 -1.99 8.62
N PRO A 9 -0.48 -0.90 8.51
CA PRO A 9 -0.94 0.43 8.90
C PRO A 9 -2.22 0.85 8.17
N TRP A 10 -2.32 0.54 6.87
CA TRP A 10 -3.46 0.86 6.02
C TRP A 10 -4.70 0.05 6.38
N ILE A 11 -4.51 -1.23 6.72
CA ILE A 11 -5.58 -2.10 7.20
C ILE A 11 -6.11 -1.60 8.55
N VAL A 12 -5.22 -1.21 9.48
CA VAL A 12 -5.60 -0.65 10.78
C VAL A 12 -6.38 0.64 10.61
N PHE A 13 -5.95 1.52 9.70
CA PHE A 13 -6.69 2.73 9.37
C PHE A 13 -8.09 2.43 8.83
N ALA A 14 -8.21 1.50 7.89
CA ALA A 14 -9.49 1.12 7.27
C ALA A 14 -10.43 0.33 8.21
N ALA A 15 -9.89 -0.36 9.21
CA ALA A 15 -10.67 -1.18 10.14
C ALA A 15 -11.34 -0.36 11.24
N ILE A 16 -10.81 0.83 11.56
CA ILE A 16 -11.38 1.71 12.57
C ILE A 16 -12.51 2.53 11.93
N PRO A 17 -13.68 2.66 12.58
CA PRO A 17 -14.79 3.45 12.05
C PRO A 17 -14.37 4.87 11.68
N SER A 18 -14.86 5.38 10.55
CA SER A 18 -14.47 6.69 10.02
C SER A 18 -14.74 7.83 11.00
N GLN A 19 -15.72 7.71 11.89
CA GLN A 19 -16.01 8.67 12.97
C GLN A 19 -14.81 8.89 13.90
N HIS A 20 -13.90 7.92 14.00
CA HIS A 20 -12.70 7.96 14.83
C HIS A 20 -11.42 8.11 14.00
N TRP A 21 -11.47 8.77 12.84
CA TRP A 21 -10.32 8.92 11.93
C TRP A 21 -9.05 9.52 12.57
N GLN A 22 -9.20 10.33 13.62
CA GLN A 22 -8.10 10.83 14.45
C GLN A 22 -7.31 9.68 15.11
N TRP A 23 -8.03 8.80 15.81
CA TRP A 23 -7.44 7.65 16.47
C TRP A 23 -7.02 6.58 15.47
N ALA A 24 -7.73 6.46 14.34
CA ALA A 24 -7.36 5.57 13.25
C ALA A 24 -6.00 5.94 12.65
N SER A 25 -5.81 7.22 12.32
CA SER A 25 -4.55 7.73 11.76
C SER A 25 -3.40 7.63 12.76
N LEU A 26 -3.65 7.91 14.05
CA LEU A 26 -2.64 7.75 15.10
C LEU A 26 -2.26 6.27 15.31
N ALA A 27 -3.23 5.36 15.34
CA ALA A 27 -2.98 3.93 15.47
C ALA A 27 -2.20 3.40 14.26
N ALA A 28 -2.58 3.80 13.05
CA ALA A 28 -1.85 3.45 11.83
C ALA A 28 -0.41 3.99 11.84
N LEU A 29 -0.20 5.22 12.30
CA LEU A 29 1.14 5.80 12.50
C LEU A 29 1.97 4.97 13.49
N ALA A 30 1.40 4.63 14.64
CA ALA A 30 2.08 3.82 15.65
C ALA A 30 2.51 2.46 15.08
N VAL A 31 1.62 1.80 14.34
CA VAL A 31 1.93 0.54 13.64
C VAL A 31 3.03 0.71 12.61
N ALA A 32 2.99 1.78 11.80
CA ALA A 32 4.04 2.08 10.83
C ALA A 32 5.41 2.27 11.52
N VAL A 33 5.48 3.04 12.60
CA VAL A 33 6.70 3.27 13.39
C VAL A 33 7.24 1.96 13.99
N VAL A 34 6.37 1.12 14.55
CA VAL A 34 6.76 -0.19 15.11
C VAL A 34 7.34 -1.09 14.02
N ILE A 35 6.73 -1.11 12.83
CA ILE A 35 7.23 -1.88 11.69
C ILE A 35 8.60 -1.35 11.23
N ILE A 36 8.75 -0.03 11.06
CA ILE A 36 10.03 0.59 10.68
C ILE A 36 11.12 0.21 11.68
N ARG A 37 10.84 0.38 12.99
CA ARG A 37 11.80 0.06 14.06
C ARG A 37 12.15 -1.43 14.09
N SER A 38 11.18 -2.31 13.88
CA SER A 38 11.41 -3.76 13.79
C SER A 38 12.32 -4.11 12.61
N GLN A 39 12.08 -3.54 11.43
CA GLN A 39 12.84 -3.85 10.23
C GLN A 39 14.24 -3.24 10.24
N ARG A 40 14.40 -2.04 10.81
CA ARG A 40 15.71 -1.42 11.07
C ARG A 40 16.55 -2.27 12.02
N ARG A 41 15.95 -2.77 13.11
CA ARG A 41 16.64 -3.70 14.03
C ARG A 41 17.01 -5.03 13.37
N ALA A 42 16.25 -5.47 12.37
CA ALA A 42 16.56 -6.65 11.58
C ALA A 42 17.60 -6.40 10.45
N GLY A 43 18.24 -5.22 10.41
CA GLY A 43 19.28 -4.90 9.44
C GLY A 43 18.77 -4.52 8.04
N SER A 44 17.47 -4.20 7.89
CA SER A 44 16.93 -3.76 6.60
C SER A 44 17.47 -2.38 6.21
N GLY A 45 18.01 -2.24 5.00
CA GLY A 45 18.41 -0.96 4.43
C GLY A 45 17.21 -0.04 4.16
N PHE A 46 17.46 1.26 4.05
CA PHE A 46 16.41 2.28 3.81
C PHE A 46 15.63 2.05 2.51
N ASP A 47 16.27 1.51 1.48
CA ASP A 47 15.63 1.15 0.22
C ASP A 47 14.47 0.16 0.38
N ALA A 48 14.57 -0.73 1.38
CA ALA A 48 13.53 -1.71 1.68
C ALA A 48 12.41 -1.15 2.56
N LEU A 49 12.53 0.12 2.97
CA LEU A 49 11.62 0.82 3.88
C LEU A 49 10.86 1.98 3.22
N ILE A 50 11.02 2.17 1.91
CA ILE A 50 10.42 3.32 1.19
C ILE A 50 8.91 3.39 1.41
N ILE A 51 8.23 2.25 1.34
CA ILE A 51 6.77 2.18 1.53
C ILE A 51 6.38 2.39 2.98
N GLU A 52 7.15 1.86 3.95
CA GLU A 52 6.90 2.06 5.37
C GLU A 52 7.12 3.51 5.78
N LEU A 53 8.19 4.15 5.29
CA LEU A 53 8.49 5.56 5.53
C LEU A 53 7.42 6.47 4.92
N GLY A 54 7.02 6.20 3.67
CA GLY A 54 5.92 6.92 3.04
C GLY A 54 4.59 6.75 3.80
N SER A 55 4.31 5.54 4.30
CA SER A 55 3.13 5.27 5.14
C SER A 55 3.19 6.06 6.44
N ALA A 56 4.33 6.05 7.14
CA ALA A 56 4.50 6.80 8.38
C ALA A 56 4.37 8.31 8.17
N PHE A 57 4.95 8.85 7.10
CA PHE A 57 4.81 10.26 6.74
C PHE A 57 3.34 10.62 6.48
N PHE A 58 2.65 9.82 5.68
CA PHE A 58 1.23 10.02 5.39
C PHE A 58 0.37 10.02 6.66
N PHE A 59 0.49 8.98 7.50
CA PHE A 59 -0.32 8.88 8.71
C PHE A 59 0.05 9.95 9.75
N ALA A 60 1.30 10.42 9.79
CA ALA A 60 1.68 11.56 10.61
C ALA A 60 0.98 12.84 10.16
N ALA A 61 1.00 13.13 8.85
CA ALA A 61 0.30 14.30 8.29
C ALA A 61 -1.21 14.19 8.51
N LEU A 62 -1.80 13.02 8.23
CA LEU A 62 -3.23 12.78 8.41
C LEU A 62 -3.65 12.92 9.88
N ALA A 63 -2.88 12.36 10.81
CA ALA A 63 -3.14 12.50 12.24
C ALA A 63 -3.03 13.96 12.68
N PHE A 64 -1.98 14.67 12.26
CA PHE A 64 -1.82 16.08 12.56
C PHE A 64 -3.03 16.91 12.11
N THR A 65 -3.49 16.70 10.87
CA THR A 65 -4.70 17.34 10.34
C THR A 65 -5.94 16.95 11.15
N ALA A 66 -6.14 15.66 11.40
CA ALA A 66 -7.35 15.17 12.07
C ALA A 66 -7.47 15.70 13.52
N PHE A 67 -6.35 15.84 14.24
CA PHE A 67 -6.34 16.42 15.58
C PHE A 67 -6.44 17.94 15.58
N SER A 68 -5.92 18.62 14.55
CA SER A 68 -5.95 20.08 14.44
C SER A 68 -7.31 20.62 13.97
N ASP A 69 -7.95 19.91 13.04
CA ASP A 69 -9.28 20.22 12.53
C ASP A 69 -10.08 18.92 12.32
N PRO A 70 -10.81 18.45 13.34
CA PRO A 70 -11.58 17.22 13.28
C PRO A 70 -12.73 17.26 12.29
N GLN A 71 -13.17 18.45 11.87
CA GLN A 71 -14.26 18.69 10.92
C GLN A 71 -13.74 19.13 9.55
N SER A 72 -12.43 18.94 9.32
CA SER A 72 -11.82 19.25 8.04
C SER A 72 -12.51 18.50 6.92
N GLY A 73 -12.76 19.18 5.80
CA GLY A 73 -13.24 18.54 4.58
C GLY A 73 -12.32 17.41 4.09
N LEU A 74 -11.07 17.33 4.56
CA LEU A 74 -10.16 16.23 4.30
C LEU A 74 -10.63 14.89 4.89
N HIS A 75 -11.53 14.90 5.88
CA HIS A 75 -12.10 13.67 6.45
C HIS A 75 -12.82 12.84 5.39
N GLU A 76 -13.64 13.49 4.55
CA GLU A 76 -14.37 12.85 3.45
C GLU A 76 -13.42 12.25 2.40
N TYR A 77 -12.29 12.92 2.14
CA TYR A 77 -11.30 12.46 1.17
C TYR A 77 -10.24 11.54 1.77
N SER A 78 -10.31 11.21 3.06
CA SER A 78 -9.25 10.45 3.75
C SER A 78 -8.96 9.09 3.10
N ALA A 79 -9.99 8.37 2.65
CA ALA A 79 -9.85 7.11 1.92
C ALA A 79 -9.21 7.30 0.53
N ALA A 80 -9.61 8.36 -0.19
CA ALA A 80 -9.04 8.72 -1.49
C ALA A 80 -7.57 9.13 -1.38
N LEU A 81 -7.24 9.94 -0.36
CA LEU A 81 -5.88 10.37 -0.05
C LEU A 81 -4.99 9.18 0.34
N ALA A 82 -5.53 8.22 1.09
CA ALA A 82 -4.81 7.00 1.44
C ALA A 82 -4.44 6.18 0.18
N SER A 83 -5.42 5.90 -0.68
CA SER A 83 -5.19 5.20 -1.94
C SER A 83 -4.28 6.00 -2.88
N GLY A 84 -4.44 7.32 -2.95
CA GLY A 84 -3.61 8.20 -3.78
C GLY A 84 -2.16 8.20 -3.32
N THR A 85 -1.93 8.21 -2.01
CA THR A 85 -0.58 8.14 -1.44
C THR A 85 0.09 6.80 -1.74
N LEU A 86 -0.65 5.70 -1.63
CA LEU A 86 -0.16 4.38 -2.06
C LEU A 86 0.17 4.34 -3.55
N ALA A 87 -0.63 4.97 -4.40
CA ALA A 87 -0.35 5.10 -5.83
C ALA A 87 0.94 5.90 -6.07
N VAL A 88 1.12 7.03 -5.40
CA VAL A 88 2.33 7.87 -5.51
C VAL A 88 3.56 7.11 -5.04
N ILE A 89 3.52 6.47 -3.88
CA ILE A 89 4.65 5.70 -3.35
C ILE A 89 4.99 4.52 -4.28
N SER A 90 3.97 3.79 -4.74
CA SER A 90 4.17 2.65 -5.64
C SER A 90 4.72 3.09 -6.99
N GLY A 91 4.19 4.17 -7.57
CA GLY A 91 4.66 4.76 -8.81
C GLY A 91 6.07 5.34 -8.69
N ALA A 92 6.38 6.03 -7.60
CA ALA A 92 7.73 6.51 -7.31
C ALA A 92 8.72 5.34 -7.22
N SER A 93 8.33 4.23 -6.59
CA SER A 93 9.16 3.02 -6.51
C SER A 93 9.49 2.43 -7.90
N LEU A 94 8.55 2.51 -8.86
CA LEU A 94 8.78 2.14 -10.25
C LEU A 94 9.72 3.13 -10.94
N ALA A 95 9.49 4.42 -10.78
CA ALA A 95 10.26 5.48 -11.43
C ALA A 95 11.75 5.43 -11.03
N ILE A 96 12.06 5.10 -9.78
CA ILE A 96 13.45 4.93 -9.31
C ILE A 96 14.05 3.55 -9.61
N GLY A 97 13.34 2.68 -10.34
CA GLY A 97 13.79 1.34 -10.69
C GLY A 97 13.85 0.33 -9.54
N LYS A 98 13.23 0.65 -8.39
CA LYS A 98 13.17 -0.21 -7.20
C LYS A 98 11.70 -0.52 -6.85
N PRO A 99 10.99 -1.34 -7.66
CA PRO A 99 9.58 -1.65 -7.43
C PRO A 99 9.35 -2.14 -6.00
N PHE A 100 8.37 -1.59 -5.28
CA PHE A 100 8.17 -1.91 -3.85
C PHE A 100 7.97 -3.42 -3.61
N THR A 101 7.38 -4.14 -4.57
CA THR A 101 7.17 -5.59 -4.47
C THR A 101 8.48 -6.36 -4.44
N LEU A 102 9.57 -5.81 -4.98
CA LEU A 102 10.88 -6.45 -5.01
C LEU A 102 11.41 -6.73 -3.60
N GLY A 103 11.27 -5.75 -2.70
CA GLY A 103 11.69 -5.90 -1.30
C GLY A 103 10.89 -6.98 -0.57
N ILE A 104 9.62 -7.16 -0.94
CA ILE A 104 8.73 -8.19 -0.39
C ILE A 104 9.10 -9.56 -0.97
N ALA A 105 9.27 -9.66 -2.29
CA ALA A 105 9.57 -10.89 -3.01
C ALA A 105 10.93 -11.49 -2.60
N ARG A 106 11.94 -10.64 -2.35
CA ARG A 106 13.27 -11.08 -1.87
C ARG A 106 13.22 -11.80 -0.52
N ARG A 107 12.22 -11.54 0.33
CA ARG A 107 12.09 -12.21 1.64
C ARG A 107 11.64 -13.66 1.55
N THR A 108 10.97 -14.03 0.46
CA THR A 108 10.37 -15.36 0.28
C THR A 108 10.96 -16.12 -0.91
N THR A 109 11.98 -15.54 -1.56
CA THR A 109 12.57 -16.11 -2.78
C THR A 109 14.08 -16.30 -2.57
N PRO A 110 14.67 -17.43 -2.99
CA PRO A 110 16.10 -17.69 -2.88
C PRO A 110 16.96 -16.61 -3.56
N ARG A 111 18.16 -16.36 -3.04
CA ARG A 111 19.04 -15.24 -3.48
C ARG A 111 19.55 -15.42 -4.91
N GLU A 112 19.68 -16.67 -5.36
CA GLU A 112 20.21 -17.09 -6.65
C GLU A 112 19.38 -16.57 -7.84
N VAL A 113 18.10 -16.23 -7.59
CA VAL A 113 17.20 -15.72 -8.63
C VAL A 113 16.98 -14.21 -8.55
N TRP A 114 17.52 -13.51 -7.55
CA TRP A 114 17.26 -12.07 -7.34
C TRP A 114 17.75 -11.18 -8.47
N THR A 115 18.79 -11.61 -9.19
CA THR A 115 19.40 -10.88 -10.31
C THR A 115 18.86 -11.31 -11.68
N ARG A 116 18.01 -12.35 -11.72
CA ARG A 116 17.43 -12.81 -12.99
C ARG A 116 16.49 -11.75 -13.55
N ARG A 117 16.62 -11.46 -14.86
CA ARG A 117 15.76 -10.51 -15.57
C ARG A 117 14.27 -10.81 -15.38
N ALA A 118 13.89 -12.09 -15.42
CA ALA A 118 12.52 -12.52 -15.20
C ALA A 118 11.99 -12.16 -13.79
N PHE A 119 12.82 -12.26 -12.75
CA PHE A 119 12.44 -11.91 -11.39
C PHE A 119 12.24 -10.40 -11.22
N LEU A 120 13.15 -9.59 -11.77
CA LEU A 120 13.03 -8.13 -11.76
C LEU A 120 11.81 -7.67 -12.55
N HIS A 121 11.63 -8.19 -13.77
CA HIS A 121 10.48 -7.85 -14.62
C HIS A 121 9.14 -8.23 -13.98
N THR A 122 9.07 -9.40 -13.34
CA THR A 122 7.87 -9.83 -12.60
C THR A 122 7.46 -8.81 -11.53
N ASN A 123 8.43 -8.30 -10.77
CA ASN A 123 8.16 -7.30 -9.73
C ASN A 123 7.76 -5.93 -10.32
N VAL A 124 8.33 -5.54 -11.46
CA VAL A 124 7.90 -4.34 -12.19
C VAL A 124 6.43 -4.46 -12.61
N VAL A 125 6.04 -5.58 -13.23
CA VAL A 125 4.66 -5.82 -13.68
C VAL A 125 3.68 -5.80 -12.50
N ILE A 126 4.00 -6.53 -11.43
CA ILE A 126 3.15 -6.58 -10.24
C ILE A 126 3.02 -5.18 -9.63
N THR A 127 4.13 -4.45 -9.46
CA THR A 127 4.10 -3.09 -8.91
C THR A 127 3.29 -2.13 -9.78
N ALA A 128 3.37 -2.25 -11.12
CA ALA A 128 2.59 -1.42 -12.04
C ALA A 128 1.09 -1.67 -11.88
N VAL A 129 0.67 -2.93 -11.74
CA VAL A 129 -0.74 -3.28 -11.48
C VAL A 129 -1.22 -2.71 -10.15
N TRP A 130 -0.42 -2.82 -9.09
CA TRP A 130 -0.73 -2.19 -7.80
C TRP A 130 -0.86 -0.67 -7.92
N THR A 131 0.07 -0.03 -8.62
CA THR A 131 0.07 1.43 -8.82
C THR A 131 -1.20 1.87 -9.56
N ALA A 132 -1.57 1.18 -10.64
CA ALA A 132 -2.78 1.47 -11.40
C ALA A 132 -4.05 1.23 -10.59
N ALA A 133 -4.11 0.12 -9.83
CA ALA A 133 -5.24 -0.18 -8.95
C ALA A 133 -5.43 0.90 -7.89
N PHE A 134 -4.35 1.33 -7.24
CA PHE A 134 -4.40 2.41 -6.24
C PHE A 134 -4.80 3.76 -6.85
N ALA A 135 -4.28 4.10 -8.03
CA ALA A 135 -4.63 5.34 -8.73
C ALA A 135 -6.11 5.37 -9.11
N LEU A 136 -6.64 4.28 -9.66
CA LEU A 136 -8.05 4.15 -9.99
C LEU A 136 -8.93 4.21 -8.73
N THR A 137 -8.53 3.50 -7.68
CA THR A 137 -9.24 3.51 -6.39
C THR A 137 -9.29 4.93 -5.81
N ALA A 138 -8.17 5.65 -5.84
CA ALA A 138 -8.11 7.04 -5.37
C ALA A 138 -9.06 7.96 -6.15
N ALA A 139 -9.08 7.82 -7.49
CA ALA A 139 -9.96 8.62 -8.33
C ALA A 139 -11.44 8.32 -8.05
N VAL A 140 -11.84 7.06 -7.97
CA VAL A 140 -13.22 6.67 -7.69
C VAL A 140 -13.64 7.12 -6.29
N LEU A 141 -12.79 6.93 -5.27
CA LEU A 141 -13.08 7.39 -3.91
C LEU A 141 -13.17 8.92 -3.80
N ALA A 142 -12.37 9.66 -4.57
CA ALA A 142 -12.47 11.11 -4.61
C ALA A 142 -13.80 11.57 -5.26
N LEU A 143 -14.27 10.86 -6.28
CA LEU A 143 -15.58 11.12 -6.90
C LEU A 143 -16.73 10.79 -5.94
N GLU A 144 -16.66 9.66 -5.22
CA GLU A 144 -17.62 9.31 -4.17
C GLU A 144 -17.65 10.36 -3.06
N ALA A 145 -16.49 10.83 -2.61
CA ALA A 145 -16.38 11.90 -1.61
C ALA A 145 -17.01 13.20 -2.12
N TYR A 146 -16.69 13.61 -3.34
CA TYR A 146 -17.28 14.80 -3.97
C TYR A 146 -18.81 14.71 -4.09
N ALA A 147 -19.35 13.50 -4.30
CA ALA A 147 -20.78 13.24 -4.36
C ALA A 147 -21.46 13.13 -2.98
N GLY A 148 -20.73 13.31 -1.87
CA GLY A 148 -21.24 13.18 -0.50
C GLY A 148 -21.36 11.74 0.01
N ASN A 149 -20.77 10.78 -0.70
CA ASN A 149 -20.85 9.34 -0.43
C ASN A 149 -19.52 8.75 0.09
N ALA A 150 -18.64 9.59 0.64
CA ALA A 150 -17.30 9.23 1.11
C ALA A 150 -17.21 7.97 1.99
N HIS A 151 -18.24 7.72 2.81
CA HIS A 151 -18.30 6.61 3.76
C HIS A 151 -19.43 5.63 3.46
N SER A 152 -19.87 5.61 2.20
CA SER A 152 -20.90 4.69 1.74
C SER A 152 -20.39 3.23 1.68
N ALA A 153 -21.32 2.29 1.58
CA ALA A 153 -20.98 0.90 1.30
C ALA A 153 -20.25 0.77 -0.05
N ALA A 154 -20.58 1.60 -1.04
CA ALA A 154 -19.93 1.62 -2.34
C ALA A 154 -18.45 2.03 -2.22
N ALA A 155 -18.16 3.13 -1.50
CA ALA A 155 -16.79 3.56 -1.22
C ALA A 155 -15.98 2.47 -0.50
N THR A 156 -16.60 1.79 0.47
CA THR A 156 -15.97 0.66 1.18
C THR A 156 -15.65 -0.50 0.22
N ILE A 157 -16.59 -0.87 -0.65
CA ILE A 157 -16.40 -1.93 -1.65
C ILE A 157 -15.27 -1.56 -2.62
N VAL A 158 -15.25 -0.32 -3.11
CA VAL A 158 -14.20 0.20 -4.00
C VAL A 158 -12.84 0.11 -3.32
N GLN A 159 -12.73 0.52 -2.06
CA GLN A 159 -11.48 0.45 -1.32
C GLN A 159 -11.01 -0.99 -1.13
N LEU A 160 -11.91 -1.92 -0.76
CA LEU A 160 -11.58 -3.35 -0.62
C LEU A 160 -11.15 -3.95 -1.96
N ALA A 161 -11.85 -3.64 -3.05
CA ALA A 161 -11.50 -4.09 -4.39
C ALA A 161 -10.12 -3.58 -4.82
N GLY A 162 -9.78 -2.33 -4.46
CA GLY A 162 -8.47 -1.71 -4.70
C GLY A 162 -7.29 -2.47 -4.12
N PHE A 163 -7.49 -3.26 -3.06
CA PHE A 163 -6.48 -4.18 -2.51
C PHE A 163 -6.65 -5.63 -3.00
N ALA A 164 -7.89 -6.12 -3.07
CA ALA A 164 -8.17 -7.52 -3.39
C ALA A 164 -7.80 -7.88 -4.83
N VAL A 165 -8.13 -7.02 -5.80
CA VAL A 165 -7.85 -7.23 -7.23
C VAL A 165 -6.35 -7.35 -7.52
N PRO A 166 -5.49 -6.39 -7.15
CA PRO A 166 -4.05 -6.51 -7.42
C PRO A 166 -3.40 -7.63 -6.60
N MET A 167 -3.90 -7.94 -5.40
CA MET A 167 -3.43 -9.08 -4.62
C MET A 167 -3.73 -10.41 -5.33
N LEU A 168 -4.95 -10.59 -5.83
CA LEU A 168 -5.35 -11.79 -6.57
C LEU A 168 -4.56 -11.93 -7.88
N PHE A 169 -4.35 -10.82 -8.59
CA PHE A 169 -3.46 -10.77 -9.74
C PHE A 169 -2.03 -11.21 -9.36
N THR A 170 -1.48 -10.68 -8.27
CA THR A 170 -0.13 -11.02 -7.79
C THR A 170 0.02 -12.52 -7.57
N VAL A 171 -0.93 -13.13 -6.86
CA VAL A 171 -0.90 -14.58 -6.55
C VAL A 171 -0.97 -15.41 -7.83
N ARG A 172 -1.90 -15.09 -8.74
CA ARG A 172 -2.07 -15.82 -10.01
C ARG A 172 -0.88 -15.65 -10.94
N TYR A 173 -0.36 -14.44 -11.06
CA TYR A 173 0.76 -14.12 -11.94
C TYR A 173 2.05 -14.79 -11.48
N VAL A 174 2.32 -14.81 -10.16
CA VAL A 174 3.47 -15.53 -9.60
C VAL A 174 3.35 -17.03 -9.85
N ALA A 175 2.16 -17.62 -9.68
CA ALA A 175 1.93 -19.03 -9.98
C ALA A 175 2.19 -19.37 -11.45
N HIS A 176 1.70 -18.53 -12.37
CA HIS A 176 1.91 -18.67 -13.82
C HIS A 176 3.39 -18.61 -14.21
N VAL A 177 4.13 -17.62 -13.69
CA VAL A 177 5.57 -17.47 -13.96
C VAL A 177 6.37 -18.66 -13.44
N ARG A 178 6.01 -19.20 -12.26
CA ARG A 178 6.65 -20.40 -11.71
C ARG A 178 6.38 -21.65 -12.55
N GLY A 179 5.16 -21.85 -13.02
CA GLY A 179 4.80 -22.99 -13.86
C GLY A 179 5.55 -23.01 -15.19
N LYS A 180 5.78 -21.83 -15.80
CA LYS A 180 6.61 -21.72 -17.01
C LYS A 180 8.08 -22.08 -16.76
N ALA A 181 8.61 -21.70 -15.60
CA ALA A 181 10.02 -21.95 -15.25
C ALA A 181 10.32 -23.42 -14.93
N THR A 182 9.32 -24.22 -14.55
CA THR A 182 9.46 -25.67 -14.32
C THR A 182 9.25 -26.50 -15.59
N ALA A 183 8.67 -25.92 -16.64
CA ALA A 183 8.40 -26.57 -17.92
C ALA A 183 9.48 -26.28 -18.98
N SER A 184 10.50 -25.48 -18.64
CA SER A 184 11.66 -25.15 -19.48
C SER A 184 12.92 -25.77 -18.88
#